data_AF-A0A6I1KPL9-F1
#
_entry.id   AF-A0A6I1KPL9-F1
#
_cell.length_a   1.000
_cell.length_b   1.000
_cell.length_c   1.000
_cell.angle_alpha   90.00
_cell.angle_beta   90.00
_cell.angle_gamma   90.00
#
_symmetry.space_group_name_H-M   'P 1'
#
loop_
_entity.id
_entity.type
_entity.pdbx_description
1 polymer ?
#
loop_
_entity_poly.entity_id
_entity_poly.type
_entity_poly.pdbx_seq_one_letter_code
_entity_poly.pdbx_strand_id
1 'polypeptide(L)'
;MNRLHTDLLQEAYGPVSIRLLRHDNEVREAHLVDRQGISRTFAVTFLAPPYPQELARIDAEIREGAPIGKTFRRYGYEVRKNVLKALAVELPAWLRNEFAHPSLFAKALLSEFLARVDARPPELYGTVVEIYSPDFRSPAITETDRTQEGPTLKSLGAAGIPPDEAWQRLGGDPAYDRADPRYLVASNLCHRDIIFMIKRLAALLERGQQRTK
;
A
#
# COMPACT_ATOMS: atom_id res chain seq x y z
N MET A 1 -11.43 16.02 2.85
CA MET A 1 -11.36 14.90 1.88
C MET A 1 -10.03 14.20 2.04
N ASN A 2 -10.02 12.89 2.33
CA ASN A 2 -8.78 12.10 2.27
C ASN A 2 -8.26 12.12 0.83
N ARG A 3 -7.01 12.52 0.59
CA ARG A 3 -6.41 12.54 -0.75
C ARG A 3 -5.86 11.14 -1.08
N LEU A 4 -6.05 10.64 -2.30
CA LEU A 4 -5.41 9.41 -2.76
C LEU A 4 -3.97 9.69 -3.15
N HIS A 5 -3.13 8.65 -3.11
CA HIS A 5 -1.75 8.73 -3.62
C HIS A 5 -1.69 9.21 -5.08
N THR A 6 -2.61 8.73 -5.93
CA THR A 6 -2.73 9.22 -7.32
C THR A 6 -2.99 10.72 -7.40
N ASP A 7 -3.74 11.28 -6.44
CA ASP A 7 -4.06 12.72 -6.43
C ASP A 7 -2.83 13.54 -6.05
N LEU A 8 -1.95 13.01 -5.18
CA LEU A 8 -0.67 13.64 -4.82
C LEU A 8 0.31 13.62 -5.99
N LEU A 9 0.42 12.49 -6.70
CA LEU A 9 1.26 12.39 -7.89
C LEU A 9 0.74 13.30 -9.01
N GLN A 10 -0.58 13.39 -9.19
CA GLN A 10 -1.17 14.25 -10.22
C GLN A 10 -0.91 15.73 -9.98
N GLU A 11 -0.90 16.16 -8.72
CA GLU A 11 -0.52 17.52 -8.34
C GLU A 11 0.97 17.79 -8.65
N ALA A 12 1.85 16.84 -8.35
CA ALA A 12 3.29 17.02 -8.51
C ALA A 12 3.78 16.92 -9.98
N TYR A 13 3.19 16.02 -10.78
CA TYR A 13 3.71 15.64 -12.10
C TYR A 13 2.70 15.83 -13.24
N GLY A 14 1.49 16.33 -12.95
CA GLY A 14 0.39 16.36 -13.91
C GLY A 14 -0.23 14.97 -14.12
N PRO A 15 -0.94 14.71 -15.23
CA PRO A 15 -1.65 13.45 -15.42
C PRO A 15 -0.77 12.20 -15.27
N VAL A 16 -1.28 11.25 -14.50
CA VAL A 16 -0.65 9.96 -14.21
C VAL A 16 -1.53 8.85 -14.77
N SER A 17 -0.92 7.89 -15.44
CA SER A 17 -1.57 6.67 -15.91
C SER A 17 -1.02 5.44 -15.19
N ILE A 18 -1.72 4.31 -15.33
CA ILE A 18 -1.28 3.03 -14.78
C ILE A 18 -0.72 2.19 -15.91
N ARG A 19 0.53 1.73 -15.75
CA ARG A 19 1.11 0.67 -16.58
C ARG A 19 1.15 -0.62 -15.78
N LEU A 20 0.20 -1.51 -16.07
CA LEU A 20 0.07 -2.80 -15.40
C LEU A 20 1.11 -3.79 -15.92
N LEU A 21 1.88 -4.41 -15.02
CA LEU A 21 2.84 -5.46 -15.39
C LEU A 21 2.26 -6.86 -15.18
N ARG A 22 1.51 -7.03 -14.08
CA ARG A 22 0.89 -8.30 -13.69
C ARG A 22 -0.33 -8.01 -12.83
N HIS A 23 -1.38 -8.80 -13.01
CA HIS A 23 -2.48 -8.89 -12.05
C HIS A 23 -3.05 -10.31 -12.12
N ASP A 24 -2.77 -11.13 -11.11
CA ASP A 24 -3.36 -12.46 -10.96
C ASP A 24 -4.14 -12.58 -9.64
N ASN A 25 -4.38 -13.78 -9.14
CA ASN A 25 -5.17 -14.00 -7.94
C ASN A 25 -4.41 -13.72 -6.63
N GLU A 26 -3.09 -13.54 -6.69
CA GLU A 26 -2.24 -13.35 -5.52
C GLU A 26 -1.57 -11.98 -5.50
N VAL A 27 -1.22 -11.45 -6.67
CA VAL A 27 -0.42 -10.22 -6.76
C VAL A 27 -0.78 -9.36 -7.96
N ARG A 28 -0.70 -8.05 -7.72
CA ARG A 28 -0.74 -7.01 -8.75
C ARG A 28 0.55 -6.20 -8.70
N GLU A 29 1.21 -6.05 -9.85
CA GLU A 29 2.41 -5.24 -10.04
C GLU A 29 2.09 -4.13 -11.06
N ALA A 30 2.27 -2.86 -10.69
CA ALA A 30 1.96 -1.75 -11.58
C ALA A 30 2.87 -0.54 -11.37
N HIS A 31 3.17 0.16 -12.45
CA HIS A 31 3.76 1.50 -12.39
C HIS A 31 2.67 2.56 -12.47
N LEU A 32 2.83 3.61 -11.67
CA LEU A 32 2.11 4.88 -11.82
C LEU A 32 3.07 5.79 -12.59
N VAL A 33 2.78 6.02 -13.87
CA VAL A 33 3.67 6.73 -14.79
C VAL A 33 3.13 8.11 -15.12
N ASP A 34 4.00 9.10 -15.24
CA ASP A 34 3.63 10.44 -15.70
C ASP A 34 3.52 10.52 -17.23
N ARG A 35 3.30 11.73 -17.75
CA ARG A 35 3.23 11.99 -19.20
C ARG A 35 4.54 11.74 -19.95
N GLN A 36 5.68 11.77 -19.28
CA GLN A 36 6.98 11.44 -19.88
C GLN A 36 7.24 9.92 -19.88
N GLY A 37 6.32 9.12 -19.32
CA GLY A 37 6.48 7.68 -19.17
C GLY A 37 7.40 7.30 -18.00
N ILE A 38 7.79 8.25 -17.15
CA ILE A 38 8.62 8.00 -15.98
C ILE A 38 7.74 7.44 -14.88
N SER A 39 8.16 6.33 -14.28
CA SER A 39 7.47 5.76 -13.13
C SER A 39 7.72 6.61 -11.89
N ARG A 40 6.65 7.18 -11.32
CA ARG A 40 6.69 7.94 -10.06
C ARG A 40 6.39 7.08 -8.85
N THR A 41 5.79 5.91 -9.07
CA THR A 41 5.61 4.89 -8.04
C THR A 41 5.53 3.52 -8.68
N PHE A 42 6.25 2.55 -8.12
CA PHE A 42 6.03 1.15 -8.38
C PHE A 42 5.22 0.56 -7.23
N ALA A 43 4.02 0.08 -7.54
CA ALA A 43 3.08 -0.45 -6.56
C ALA A 43 2.95 -1.97 -6.73
N VAL A 44 3.14 -2.68 -5.63
CA VAL A 44 2.86 -4.11 -5.49
C VAL A 44 1.69 -4.28 -4.54
N THR A 45 0.63 -4.94 -4.97
CA THR A 45 -0.49 -5.30 -4.10
C THR A 45 -0.51 -6.81 -3.95
N PHE A 46 -0.37 -7.30 -2.73
CA PHE A 46 -0.62 -8.68 -2.38
C PHE A 46 -2.09 -8.82 -2.00
N LEU A 47 -2.85 -9.51 -2.85
CA LEU A 47 -4.30 -9.62 -2.78
C LEU A 47 -4.70 -10.51 -1.60
N ALA A 48 -5.87 -10.24 -1.00
CA ALA A 48 -6.38 -10.95 0.16
C ALA A 48 -7.72 -11.67 -0.10
N PRO A 49 -7.82 -12.56 -1.11
CA PRO A 49 -9.04 -13.34 -1.33
C PRO A 49 -9.30 -14.34 -0.19
N PRO A 50 -10.53 -14.85 -0.03
CA PRO A 50 -11.70 -14.62 -0.89
C PRO A 50 -12.35 -13.24 -0.66
N TYR A 51 -12.83 -12.64 -1.74
CA TYR A 51 -13.58 -11.38 -1.70
C TYR A 51 -15.08 -11.63 -1.71
N PRO A 52 -15.88 -10.82 -0.99
CA PRO A 52 -17.32 -10.73 -1.25
C PRO A 52 -17.59 -10.37 -2.72
N GLN A 53 -18.77 -10.74 -3.23
CA GLN A 53 -19.12 -10.60 -4.65
C GLN A 53 -18.91 -9.17 -5.18
N GLU A 54 -19.22 -8.17 -4.37
CA GLU A 54 -19.05 -6.76 -4.73
C GLU A 54 -17.57 -6.37 -4.89
N LEU A 55 -16.71 -6.76 -3.93
CA LEU A 55 -15.26 -6.55 -4.03
C LEU A 55 -14.66 -7.32 -5.21
N ALA A 56 -15.17 -8.51 -5.52
CA ALA A 56 -14.74 -9.27 -6.70
C ALA A 56 -15.06 -8.52 -8.01
N ARG A 57 -16.20 -7.82 -8.08
CA ARG A 57 -16.54 -6.96 -9.23
C ARG A 57 -15.63 -5.74 -9.33
N ILE A 58 -15.31 -5.10 -8.21
CA ILE A 58 -14.36 -3.99 -8.15
C ILE A 58 -12.96 -4.47 -8.59
N ASP A 59 -12.53 -5.64 -8.12
CA ASP A 59 -11.24 -6.24 -8.49
C ASP A 59 -11.16 -6.54 -9.98
N ALA A 60 -12.24 -7.04 -10.59
CA ALA A 60 -12.30 -7.29 -12.04
C ALA A 60 -12.03 -6.01 -12.86
N GLU A 61 -12.55 -4.86 -12.44
CA GLU A 61 -12.25 -3.58 -13.11
C GLU A 61 -10.80 -3.11 -12.85
N ILE A 62 -10.27 -3.36 -11.65
CA ILE A 62 -8.86 -3.06 -11.33
C ILE A 62 -7.90 -3.94 -12.16
N ARG A 63 -8.31 -5.16 -12.51
CA ARG A 63 -7.57 -6.06 -13.44
C ARG A 63 -7.44 -5.49 -14.84
N GLU A 64 -8.40 -4.68 -15.28
CA GLU A 64 -8.35 -3.98 -16.57
C GLU A 64 -7.44 -2.74 -16.54
N GLY A 65 -6.74 -2.49 -15.42
CA GLY A 65 -5.75 -1.41 -15.30
C GLY A 65 -6.26 -0.16 -14.56
N ALA A 66 -7.48 -0.19 -14.02
CA ALA A 66 -8.01 0.94 -13.26
C ALA A 66 -7.20 1.22 -11.96
N PRO A 67 -7.09 2.48 -11.51
CA PRO A 67 -6.48 2.80 -10.22
C PRO A 67 -7.35 2.30 -9.06
N ILE A 68 -6.75 1.54 -8.13
CA ILE A 68 -7.46 0.91 -7.00
C ILE A 68 -8.33 1.92 -6.25
N GLY A 69 -7.72 2.97 -5.68
CA GLY A 69 -8.44 3.94 -4.84
C GLY A 69 -9.56 4.70 -5.54
N LYS A 70 -9.39 5.02 -6.84
CA LYS A 70 -10.44 5.71 -7.62
C LYS A 70 -11.59 4.77 -7.94
N THR A 71 -11.28 3.51 -8.24
CA THR A 71 -12.29 2.47 -8.51
C THR A 71 -13.18 2.28 -7.29
N PHE A 72 -12.62 2.00 -6.12
CA PHE A 72 -13.39 1.83 -4.87
C PHE A 72 -14.32 3.03 -4.58
N ARG A 73 -13.83 4.26 -4.71
CA ARG A 73 -14.64 5.47 -4.50
C ARG A 73 -15.84 5.57 -5.44
N ARG A 74 -15.70 5.17 -6.70
CA ARG A 74 -16.80 5.17 -7.68
C ARG A 74 -17.90 4.19 -7.30
N TYR A 75 -17.57 3.11 -6.60
CA TYR A 75 -18.53 2.17 -6.02
C TYR A 75 -19.03 2.61 -4.62
N GLY A 76 -18.75 3.85 -4.19
CA GLY A 76 -19.26 4.38 -2.93
C GLY A 76 -18.45 4.00 -1.68
N TYR A 77 -17.32 3.32 -1.83
CA TYR A 77 -16.48 2.95 -0.69
C TYR A 77 -15.66 4.13 -0.17
N GLU A 78 -15.66 4.29 1.14
CA GLU A 78 -14.60 4.98 1.88
C GLU A 78 -13.36 4.06 1.90
N VAL A 79 -12.18 4.63 1.63
CA VAL A 79 -10.93 3.88 1.64
C VAL A 79 -9.94 4.51 2.62
N ARG A 80 -9.25 3.66 3.38
CA ARG A 80 -8.18 4.04 4.30
C ARG A 80 -7.00 3.12 4.12
N LYS A 81 -5.80 3.67 4.32
CA LYS A 81 -4.56 2.89 4.37
C LYS A 81 -4.12 2.80 5.82
N ASN A 82 -3.87 1.58 6.27
CA ASN A 82 -3.20 1.33 7.56
C ASN A 82 -1.71 1.15 7.27
N VAL A 83 -0.88 2.13 7.62
CA VAL A 83 0.57 2.04 7.37
C VAL A 83 1.15 1.05 8.36
N LEU A 84 1.72 -0.05 7.86
CA LEU A 84 2.32 -1.09 8.69
C LEU A 84 3.80 -0.83 8.92
N LYS A 85 4.48 -0.33 7.90
CA LYS A 85 5.92 -0.10 7.95
C LYS A 85 6.39 0.88 6.88
N ALA A 86 7.29 1.77 7.26
CA ALA A 86 8.10 2.53 6.32
C ALA A 86 9.48 1.89 6.15
N LEU A 87 9.94 1.78 4.91
CA LEU A 87 11.15 1.04 4.53
C LEU A 87 12.02 1.89 3.62
N ALA A 88 13.34 1.84 3.83
CA ALA A 88 14.30 2.19 2.80
C ALA A 88 14.62 0.92 2.01
N VAL A 89 14.36 0.92 0.70
CA VAL A 89 14.57 -0.23 -0.17
C VAL A 89 15.70 0.07 -1.16
N GLU A 90 16.60 -0.88 -1.33
CA GLU A 90 17.58 -0.82 -2.42
C GLU A 90 16.87 -1.03 -3.75
N LEU A 91 17.14 -0.15 -4.71
CA LEU A 91 16.54 -0.18 -6.02
C LEU A 91 17.36 -1.09 -6.95
N PRO A 92 16.78 -2.19 -7.46
CA PRO A 92 17.41 -2.95 -8.52
C PRO A 92 17.54 -2.10 -9.79
N ALA A 93 18.49 -2.45 -10.65
CA ALA A 93 18.83 -1.64 -11.83
C ALA A 93 17.62 -1.36 -12.72
N TRP A 94 16.76 -2.36 -12.94
CA TRP A 94 15.55 -2.20 -13.74
C TRP A 94 14.62 -1.12 -13.18
N LEU A 95 14.41 -1.09 -11.86
CA LEU A 95 13.50 -0.13 -11.23
C LEU A 95 14.12 1.28 -11.19
N ARG A 96 15.44 1.39 -11.05
CA ARG A 96 16.15 2.69 -11.18
C ARG A 96 15.96 3.29 -12.56
N ASN A 97 16.04 2.46 -13.60
CA ASN A 97 15.81 2.90 -14.98
C ASN A 97 14.37 3.40 -15.16
N GLU A 98 13.39 2.69 -14.61
CA GLU A 98 11.97 3.11 -14.65
C GLU A 98 11.70 4.42 -13.89
N PHE A 99 12.42 4.66 -12.80
CA PHE A 99 12.35 5.92 -12.04
C PHE A 99 13.17 7.06 -12.67
N ALA A 100 14.01 6.76 -13.66
CA ALA A 100 14.93 7.72 -14.30
C ALA A 100 15.74 8.55 -13.27
N HIS A 101 16.17 7.93 -12.18
CA HIS A 101 16.83 8.61 -11.05
C HIS A 101 18.09 7.86 -10.59
N PRO A 102 19.21 8.56 -10.26
CA PRO A 102 20.48 7.91 -9.95
C PRO A 102 20.57 7.27 -8.55
N SER A 103 19.65 7.61 -7.64
CA SER A 103 19.65 7.06 -6.28
C SER A 103 19.60 5.53 -6.26
N LEU A 104 20.40 4.93 -5.39
CA LEU A 104 20.40 3.48 -5.14
C LEU A 104 19.27 3.04 -4.22
N PHE A 105 18.63 3.98 -3.51
CA PHE A 105 17.59 3.69 -2.54
C PHE A 105 16.32 4.50 -2.82
N ALA A 106 15.18 3.96 -2.41
CA ALA A 106 13.89 4.64 -2.38
C ALA A 106 13.20 4.42 -1.04
N LYS A 107 12.26 5.31 -0.72
CA LYS A 107 11.29 5.07 0.35
C LYS A 107 10.18 4.17 -0.19
N ALA A 108 9.81 3.18 0.60
CA ALA A 108 8.63 2.37 0.39
C ALA A 108 7.71 2.41 1.61
N LEU A 109 6.39 2.41 1.38
CA LEU A 109 5.40 2.20 2.43
C LEU A 109 4.70 0.88 2.22
N LEU A 110 4.74 0.03 3.25
CA LEU A 110 3.92 -1.16 3.37
C LEU A 110 2.65 -0.78 4.14
N SER A 111 1.48 -1.02 3.54
CA SER A 111 0.18 -0.67 4.14
C SER A 111 -0.89 -1.70 3.82
N GLU A 112 -1.90 -1.84 4.69
CA GLU A 112 -3.15 -2.50 4.31
C GLU A 112 -4.06 -1.50 3.61
N PHE A 113 -4.66 -1.93 2.50
CA PHE A 113 -5.71 -1.18 1.82
C PHE A 113 -7.07 -1.67 2.33
N LEU A 114 -7.71 -0.85 3.15
CA LEU A 114 -8.97 -1.15 3.79
C LEU A 114 -10.08 -0.33 3.14
N ALA A 115 -11.21 -0.97 2.86
CA ALA A 115 -12.36 -0.35 2.24
C ALA A 115 -13.61 -0.58 3.10
N ARG A 116 -14.45 0.44 3.20
CA ARG A 116 -15.72 0.37 3.93
C ARG A 116 -16.81 1.06 3.12
N VAL A 117 -18.00 0.48 3.09
CA VAL A 117 -19.19 1.10 2.49
C VAL A 117 -20.34 1.00 3.49
N ASP A 118 -21.05 2.12 3.64
CA ASP A 118 -22.08 2.31 4.65
C ASP A 118 -21.59 1.98 6.07
N ALA A 119 -22.42 1.30 6.87
CA ALA A 119 -22.13 0.87 8.23
C ALA A 119 -21.56 -0.55 8.31
N ARG A 120 -21.11 -1.13 7.18
CA ARG A 120 -20.47 -2.45 7.21
C ARG A 120 -19.09 -2.37 7.87
N PRO A 121 -18.60 -3.45 8.49
CA PRO A 121 -17.21 -3.53 8.95
C PRO A 121 -16.24 -3.26 7.80
N PRO A 122 -15.05 -2.68 8.06
CA PRO A 122 -14.03 -2.52 7.03
C PRO A 122 -13.53 -3.87 6.51
N GLU A 123 -13.36 -3.95 5.20
CA GLU A 123 -12.87 -5.12 4.48
C GLU A 123 -11.44 -4.88 3.99
N LEU A 124 -10.58 -5.88 4.11
CA LEU A 124 -9.21 -5.86 3.58
C LEU A 124 -9.22 -6.26 2.11
N TYR A 125 -8.86 -5.32 1.23
CA TYR A 125 -8.64 -5.64 -0.18
C TYR A 125 -7.28 -6.31 -0.37
N GLY A 126 -6.24 -5.81 0.30
CA GLY A 126 -4.91 -6.41 0.23
C GLY A 126 -3.85 -5.55 0.88
N THR A 127 -2.63 -6.07 0.89
CA THR A 127 -1.45 -5.37 1.42
C THR A 127 -0.68 -4.74 0.26
N VAL A 128 -0.55 -3.43 0.29
CA VAL A 128 0.09 -2.63 -0.75
C VAL A 128 1.47 -2.19 -0.28
N VAL A 129 2.48 -2.45 -1.12
CA VAL A 129 3.78 -1.79 -1.06
C VAL A 129 3.82 -0.74 -2.15
N GLU A 130 4.05 0.51 -1.78
CA GLU A 130 4.32 1.59 -2.73
C GLU A 130 5.79 2.00 -2.60
N ILE A 131 6.58 1.76 -3.64
CA ILE A 131 7.96 2.25 -3.75
C ILE A 131 7.92 3.55 -4.55
N TYR A 132 8.34 4.65 -3.93
CA TYR A 132 8.27 5.98 -4.54
C TYR A 132 9.53 6.30 -5.33
N SER A 133 9.38 7.06 -6.42
CA SER A 133 10.55 7.63 -7.08
C SER A 133 11.29 8.57 -6.09
N PRO A 134 12.63 8.52 -6.00
CA PRO A 134 13.38 9.26 -4.98
C PRO A 134 13.23 10.79 -5.05
N ASP A 135 12.86 11.32 -6.23
CA ASP A 135 12.55 12.74 -6.44
C ASP A 135 11.15 13.14 -5.93
N PHE A 136 10.22 12.19 -5.81
CA PHE A 136 8.90 12.42 -5.22
C PHE A 136 8.92 12.34 -3.70
N ARG A 137 9.64 11.34 -3.18
CA ARG A 137 9.84 11.13 -1.75
C ARG A 137 11.30 10.76 -1.50
N SER A 138 11.96 11.56 -0.67
CA SER A 138 13.31 11.26 -0.19
C SER A 138 13.36 9.83 0.39
N PRO A 139 14.43 9.05 0.13
CA PRO A 139 14.60 7.70 0.69
C PRO A 139 14.66 7.66 2.22
N ALA A 140 14.93 8.79 2.88
CA ALA A 140 15.07 8.85 4.33
C ALA A 140 13.74 8.56 5.06
N ILE A 141 13.80 7.68 6.06
CA ILE A 141 12.69 7.38 6.97
C ILE A 141 12.68 8.42 8.09
N THR A 142 11.60 9.18 8.15
CA THR A 142 11.38 10.28 9.10
C THR A 142 10.66 9.79 10.34
N GLU A 143 10.62 10.62 11.38
CA GLU A 143 9.84 10.30 12.57
C GLU A 143 8.33 10.24 12.27
N THR A 144 7.82 11.11 11.39
CA THR A 144 6.43 11.05 10.92
C THR A 144 6.10 9.71 10.27
N ASP A 145 7.02 9.12 9.51
CA ASP A 145 6.79 7.80 8.92
C ASP A 145 6.66 6.72 10.02
N ARG A 146 7.46 6.81 11.09
CA ARG A 146 7.46 5.85 12.20
C ARG A 146 6.25 5.99 13.11
N THR A 147 5.77 7.22 13.33
CA THR A 147 4.59 7.44 14.18
C THR A 147 3.34 6.91 13.51
N GLN A 148 3.26 6.91 12.17
CA GLN A 148 2.13 6.37 11.42
C GLN A 148 2.05 4.83 11.40
N GLU A 149 3.09 4.12 11.85
CA GLU A 149 3.11 2.66 11.84
C GLU A 149 2.10 2.06 12.85
N GLY A 150 1.29 1.11 12.37
CA GLY A 150 0.32 0.38 13.17
C GLY A 150 0.29 -1.13 12.89
N PRO A 151 -0.34 -1.91 13.79
CA PRO A 151 -0.57 -3.34 13.60
C PRO A 151 -1.59 -3.61 12.50
N THR A 152 -1.56 -4.81 11.92
CA THR A 152 -2.58 -5.23 10.93
C THR A 152 -3.97 -5.30 11.54
N LEU A 153 -5.01 -5.15 10.72
CA LEU A 153 -6.41 -5.33 11.12
C LEU A 153 -6.64 -6.71 11.77
N LYS A 154 -5.97 -7.74 11.24
CA LYS A 154 -5.98 -9.10 11.80
C LYS A 154 -5.41 -9.14 13.22
N SER A 155 -4.25 -8.52 13.44
CA SER A 155 -3.62 -8.51 14.76
C SER A 155 -4.40 -7.67 15.77
N LEU A 156 -5.04 -6.58 15.33
CA LEU A 156 -5.97 -5.79 16.16
C LEU A 156 -7.15 -6.65 16.62
N GLY A 157 -7.79 -7.37 15.70
CA GLY A 157 -8.87 -8.31 16.03
C GLY A 157 -8.44 -9.40 17.02
N ALA A 158 -7.26 -9.99 16.81
CA ALA A 158 -6.69 -10.99 17.72
C ALA A 158 -6.40 -10.46 19.13
N ALA A 159 -6.17 -9.15 19.27
CA ALA A 159 -6.00 -8.48 20.56
C ALA A 159 -7.32 -7.96 21.17
N GLY A 160 -8.47 -8.27 20.56
CA GLY A 160 -9.78 -7.86 21.06
C GLY A 160 -10.18 -6.42 20.70
N ILE A 161 -9.60 -5.85 19.63
CA ILE A 161 -10.04 -4.57 19.07
C ILE A 161 -10.98 -4.87 17.88
N PRO A 162 -12.28 -4.53 17.97
CA PRO A 162 -13.25 -4.78 16.91
C PRO A 162 -12.94 -3.94 15.64
N PRO A 163 -13.35 -4.41 14.45
CA PRO A 163 -13.05 -3.76 13.17
C PRO A 163 -13.48 -2.28 13.09
N ASP A 164 -14.62 -1.91 13.68
CA ASP A 164 -15.11 -0.53 13.65
C ASP A 164 -14.27 0.41 14.52
N GLU A 165 -13.83 -0.08 15.69
CA GLU A 165 -12.89 0.64 16.54
C GLU A 165 -11.54 0.79 15.84
N ALA A 166 -11.04 -0.30 15.22
CA ALA A 166 -9.83 -0.25 14.40
C ALA A 166 -9.96 0.79 13.27
N TRP A 167 -11.07 0.79 12.53
CA TRP A 167 -11.31 1.75 11.45
C TRP A 167 -11.25 3.20 11.91
N GLN A 168 -11.89 3.51 13.05
CA GLN A 168 -11.92 4.86 13.60
C GLN A 168 -10.52 5.36 13.96
N ARG A 169 -9.63 4.46 14.40
CA ARG A 169 -8.24 4.77 14.75
C ARG A 169 -7.34 4.98 13.54
N LEU A 170 -7.68 4.42 12.37
CA LEU A 170 -6.88 4.60 11.15
C LEU A 170 -6.79 6.07 10.73
N GLY A 171 -5.56 6.59 10.71
CA GLY A 171 -5.28 8.01 10.40
C GLY A 171 -5.51 8.96 11.57
N GLY A 172 -5.77 8.43 12.78
CA GLY A 172 -5.84 9.19 14.03
C GLY A 172 -4.46 9.43 14.67
N ASP A 173 -4.47 9.97 15.90
CA ASP A 173 -3.25 10.24 16.67
C ASP A 173 -2.62 8.93 17.20
N PRO A 174 -1.43 8.55 16.74
CA PRO A 174 -0.76 7.32 17.18
C PRO A 174 -0.40 7.31 18.67
N ALA A 175 -0.30 8.47 19.32
CA ALA A 175 0.01 8.56 20.74
C ALA A 175 -1.14 8.04 21.61
N TYR A 176 -2.39 8.24 21.18
CA TYR A 176 -3.58 7.73 21.87
C TYR A 176 -3.64 6.20 21.81
N ASP A 177 -3.28 5.62 20.66
CA ASP A 177 -3.36 4.18 20.44
C ASP A 177 -2.33 3.39 21.26
N ARG A 178 -1.15 3.95 21.50
CA ARG A 178 -0.07 3.28 22.25
C ARG A 178 -0.34 3.16 23.75
N ALA A 179 -1.30 3.90 24.29
CA ALA A 179 -1.71 3.78 25.69
C ALA A 179 -2.64 2.58 25.95
N ASP A 180 -3.25 2.00 24.90
CA ASP A 180 -4.11 0.82 25.00
C ASP A 180 -3.27 -0.47 25.02
N PRO A 181 -3.29 -1.28 26.10
CA PRO A 181 -2.53 -2.54 26.17
C PRO A 181 -2.85 -3.51 25.04
N ARG A 182 -4.07 -3.50 24.50
CA ARG A 182 -4.46 -4.34 23.36
C ARG A 182 -3.67 -3.98 22.11
N TYR A 183 -3.34 -2.70 21.92
CA TYR A 183 -2.56 -2.24 20.78
C TYR A 183 -1.11 -2.73 20.83
N LEU A 184 -0.52 -2.81 22.03
CA LEU A 184 0.81 -3.38 22.21
C LEU A 184 0.83 -4.88 21.87
N VAL A 185 -0.19 -5.62 22.32
CA VAL A 185 -0.35 -7.04 21.96
C VAL A 185 -0.49 -7.20 20.45
N ALA A 186 -1.35 -6.41 19.80
CA ALA A 186 -1.51 -6.43 18.36
C ALA A 186 -0.20 -6.11 17.61
N SER A 187 0.57 -5.12 18.08
CA SER A 187 1.86 -4.74 17.50
C SER A 187 2.87 -5.89 17.54
N ASN A 188 2.93 -6.63 18.65
CA ASN A 188 3.80 -7.80 18.78
C ASN A 188 3.37 -8.95 17.85
N LEU A 189 2.07 -9.18 17.71
CA LEU A 189 1.53 -10.22 16.81
C LEU A 189 1.81 -9.89 15.33
N CYS A 190 1.73 -8.62 14.96
CA CYS A 190 1.91 -8.12 13.59
C CYS A 190 3.33 -8.32 13.04
N HIS A 191 4.34 -8.36 13.92
CA HIS A 191 5.75 -8.34 13.52
C HIS A 191 6.13 -9.46 12.54
N ARG A 192 5.61 -10.68 12.75
CA ARG A 192 5.88 -11.84 11.87
C ARG A 192 5.29 -11.64 10.47
N ASP A 193 4.09 -11.07 10.39
CA ASP A 193 3.40 -10.78 9.13
C ASP A 193 4.18 -9.72 8.34
N ILE A 194 4.63 -8.64 9.00
CA ILE A 194 5.46 -7.61 8.36
C ILE A 194 6.76 -8.20 7.79
N ILE A 195 7.50 -9.02 8.57
CA ILE A 195 8.72 -9.67 8.09
C ILE A 195 8.44 -10.53 6.85
N PHE A 196 7.36 -11.31 6.90
CA PHE A 196 6.96 -12.16 5.78
C PHE A 196 6.69 -11.33 4.52
N MET A 197 5.97 -10.21 4.64
CA MET A 197 5.68 -9.32 3.52
C MET A 197 6.94 -8.66 2.95
N ILE A 198 7.88 -8.24 3.80
CA ILE A 198 9.17 -7.69 3.37
C ILE A 198 9.97 -8.74 2.58
N LYS A 199 10.01 -10.00 3.04
CA LYS A 199 10.68 -11.09 2.31
C LYS A 199 10.03 -11.37 0.95
N ARG A 200 8.69 -11.34 0.88
CA ARG A 200 7.97 -11.48 -0.39
C ARG A 200 8.31 -10.35 -1.37
N LEU A 201 8.39 -9.11 -0.88
CA LEU A 201 8.78 -7.96 -1.67
C LEU A 201 10.20 -8.13 -2.24
N ALA A 202 11.18 -8.48 -1.39
CA ALA A 202 12.56 -8.69 -1.84
C ALA A 202 12.64 -9.74 -2.96
N ALA A 203 12.01 -10.91 -2.76
CA ALA A 203 11.97 -11.97 -3.76
C ALA A 203 11.25 -11.57 -5.07
N LEU A 204 10.35 -10.58 -5.02
CA LEU A 204 9.70 -10.03 -6.22
C LEU A 204 10.64 -9.08 -6.96
N LEU A 205 11.31 -8.17 -6.24
CA LEU A 205 12.27 -7.22 -6.82
C LEU A 205 13.44 -7.93 -7.50
N GLU A 206 13.93 -9.02 -6.91
CA GLU A 206 14.96 -9.90 -7.49
C GLU A 206 14.49 -10.56 -8.80
N ARG A 207 13.24 -11.05 -8.84
CA ARG A 207 12.66 -11.66 -10.05
C ARG A 207 12.42 -10.65 -11.16
N GLY A 208 12.06 -9.41 -10.83
CA GLY A 208 11.93 -8.32 -11.80
C GLY A 208 13.21 -8.13 -12.63
N GLN A 209 14.38 -8.26 -12.01
CA GLN A 209 15.68 -8.17 -12.68
C GLN A 209 15.90 -9.27 -13.73
N GLN A 210 15.25 -10.42 -13.61
CA GLN A 210 15.35 -11.52 -14.57
C GLN A 210 14.45 -11.32 -15.79
N ARG A 211 13.38 -10.54 -15.67
CA ARG A 211 12.45 -10.24 -16.78
C ARG A 211 13.00 -9.21 -17.77
N THR A 212 14.00 -8.43 -17.35
CA THR A 212 14.60 -7.35 -18.14
C THR A 212 15.95 -7.72 -18.78
N LYS A 213 16.38 -8.98 -18.66
CA LYS A 213 17.52 -9.55 -19.37
C LYS A 213 17.03 -10.30 -20.59
#